data_AF-A0A937YAC5-F1
#
_entry.id   AF-A0A937YAC5-F1
#
_cell.length_a   1.000
_cell.length_b   1.000
_cell.length_c   1.000
_cell.angle_alpha   90.00
_cell.angle_beta   90.00
_cell.angle_gamma   90.00
#
_symmetry.space_group_name_H-M   'P 1'
#
loop_
_entity.id
_entity.type
_entity.pdbx_description
1 polymer ?
#
loop_
_entity_poly.entity_id
_entity_poly.type
_entity_poly.pdbx_seq_one_letter_code
_entity_poly.pdbx_strand_id
1 'polypeptide(L)'
;LKPGGRAAIQTITIDDTLFERYRQGTDFIQQYVFPGGMLPTRTGFAALARKAGLEVCAEHAFGPDYALTLKLWRERFMSVLDDVRAMGFDDRFIRTWEFYLAYCEAAFSHGNTDVVQFTLQKR
;
A
#
# COMPACT_ATOMS: atom_id res chain seq x y z
N LEU A 1 3.36 -14.08 20.28
CA LEU A 1 4.83 -14.31 20.27
C LEU A 1 5.26 -14.75 21.66
N LYS A 2 6.34 -15.55 21.78
CA LYS A 2 6.96 -15.82 23.09
C LYS A 2 7.54 -14.50 23.67
N PRO A 3 7.66 -14.35 25.00
CA PRO A 3 8.36 -13.21 25.59
C PRO A 3 9.74 -12.99 24.96
N GLY A 4 10.08 -11.74 24.64
CA GLY A 4 11.30 -11.35 23.92
C GLY A 4 11.28 -11.63 22.41
N GLY A 5 10.27 -12.33 21.88
CA GLY A 5 10.14 -12.65 20.47
C GLY A 5 9.91 -11.41 19.60
N ARG A 6 10.44 -11.43 18.37
CA ARG A 6 10.33 -10.34 17.40
C ARG A 6 9.50 -10.75 16.17
N ALA A 7 8.88 -9.76 15.53
CA ALA A 7 8.24 -9.91 14.23
C ALA A 7 8.57 -8.71 13.34
N ALA A 8 8.59 -8.92 12.04
CA ALA A 8 8.64 -7.85 11.05
C ALA A 8 7.30 -7.81 10.32
N ILE A 9 6.66 -6.63 10.28
CA ILE A 9 5.41 -6.41 9.55
C ILE A 9 5.66 -5.31 8.53
N GLN A 10 5.53 -5.64 7.25
CA GLN A 10 5.56 -4.67 6.17
C GLN A 10 4.13 -4.37 5.72
N THR A 11 3.76 -3.08 5.70
CA THR A 11 2.44 -2.66 5.23
C THR A 11 2.51 -1.31 4.54
N ILE A 12 1.60 -1.09 3.60
CA ILE A 12 1.29 0.25 3.11
C ILE A 12 0.58 1.01 4.23
N THR A 13 0.94 2.27 4.43
CA THR A 13 0.30 3.19 5.37
C THR A 13 -0.21 4.41 4.63
N ILE A 14 -1.22 5.08 5.17
CA ILE A 14 -1.71 6.38 4.69
C ILE A 14 -1.31 7.48 5.68
N ASP A 15 -1.07 8.68 5.16
CA ASP A 15 -0.83 9.86 5.98
C ASP A 15 -2.00 10.13 6.94
N ASP A 16 -1.68 10.48 8.19
CA ASP A 16 -2.65 10.68 9.26
C ASP A 16 -3.68 11.77 8.93
N THR A 17 -3.31 12.81 8.18
CA THR A 17 -4.22 13.90 7.80
C THR A 17 -5.27 13.47 6.77
N LEU A 18 -4.99 12.41 6.01
CA LEU A 18 -5.87 11.87 4.97
C LEU A 18 -6.80 10.77 5.49
N PHE A 19 -6.43 10.12 6.60
CA PHE A 19 -7.08 8.92 7.10
C PHE A 19 -8.57 9.09 7.39
N GLU A 20 -8.96 10.19 8.04
CA GLU A 20 -10.36 10.43 8.42
C GLU A 20 -11.31 10.51 7.22
N ARG A 21 -10.85 11.13 6.13
CA ARG A 21 -11.59 11.16 4.87
C ARG A 21 -11.57 9.80 4.19
N TYR A 22 -10.39 9.18 4.13
CA TYR A 22 -10.19 7.88 3.48
C TYR A 22 -11.07 6.78 4.10
N ARG A 23 -11.17 6.69 5.43
CA ARG A 23 -11.92 5.63 6.12
C ARG A 23 -13.45 5.72 5.95
N GLN A 24 -13.98 6.88 5.52
CA GLN A 24 -15.42 7.16 5.47
C GLN A 24 -16.03 6.89 4.09
N GLY A 25 -15.21 6.67 3.06
CA GLY A 25 -15.67 6.54 1.68
C GLY A 25 -15.01 5.39 0.94
N THR A 26 -15.62 5.03 -0.18
CA THR A 26 -15.06 4.10 -1.15
C THR A 26 -14.41 4.91 -2.27
N ASP A 27 -13.12 4.69 -2.52
CA ASP A 27 -12.40 5.28 -3.64
C ASP A 27 -12.34 4.33 -4.84
N PHE A 28 -11.73 4.79 -5.94
CA PHE A 28 -11.52 3.99 -7.13
C PHE A 28 -10.79 2.67 -6.83
N ILE A 29 -9.79 2.68 -5.94
CA ILE A 29 -9.00 1.48 -5.61
C ILE A 29 -9.91 0.45 -4.94
N GLN A 30 -10.71 0.85 -3.95
CA GLN A 30 -11.63 -0.06 -3.26
C GLN A 30 -12.74 -0.58 -4.18
N GLN A 31 -13.19 0.20 -5.16
CA GLN A 31 -14.24 -0.24 -6.09
C GLN A 31 -13.74 -1.23 -7.14
N TYR A 32 -12.52 -1.02 -7.67
CA TYR A 32 -12.08 -1.71 -8.89
C TYR A 32 -10.87 -2.62 -8.71
N VAL A 33 -10.09 -2.47 -7.64
CA VAL A 33 -8.81 -3.17 -7.47
C VAL A 33 -8.77 -4.00 -6.18
N PHE A 34 -9.03 -3.38 -5.02
CA PHE A 34 -8.96 -4.03 -3.70
C PHE A 34 -10.22 -3.77 -2.86
N PRO A 35 -11.34 -4.46 -3.14
CA PRO A 35 -12.55 -4.36 -2.33
C PRO A 35 -12.30 -4.69 -0.87
N GLY A 36 -12.71 -3.78 0.03
CA GLY A 36 -12.53 -3.92 1.47
C GLY A 36 -11.13 -3.58 2.00
N GLY A 37 -10.21 -3.14 1.13
CA GLY A 37 -8.88 -2.68 1.56
C GLY A 37 -8.95 -1.44 2.45
N MET A 38 -8.20 -1.45 3.56
CA MET A 38 -8.08 -0.34 4.51
C MET A 38 -6.62 -0.15 4.91
N LEU A 39 -6.05 1.00 4.56
CA LEU A 39 -4.70 1.38 4.97
C LEU A 39 -4.72 1.92 6.40
N PRO A 40 -3.87 1.41 7.32
CA PRO A 40 -3.66 2.04 8.61
C PRO A 40 -2.81 3.31 8.47
N THR A 41 -2.92 4.22 9.42
CA THR A 41 -1.86 5.21 9.65
C THR A 41 -0.73 4.58 10.46
N ARG A 42 0.45 5.20 10.46
CA ARG A 42 1.57 4.73 11.31
C ARG A 42 1.20 4.82 12.79
N THR A 43 0.56 5.92 13.19
CA THR A 43 0.13 6.12 14.58
C THR A 43 -0.93 5.10 14.99
N GLY A 44 -1.89 4.81 14.11
CA GLY A 44 -2.92 3.80 14.31
C GLY A 44 -2.34 2.39 14.42
N PHE A 45 -1.38 2.05 13.55
CA PHE A 45 -0.66 0.78 13.62
C PHE A 45 0.08 0.63 14.95
N ALA A 46 0.86 1.64 15.36
CA ALA A 46 1.60 1.61 16.62
C ALA A 46 0.67 1.52 17.85
N ALA A 47 -0.47 2.21 17.83
CA ALA A 47 -1.48 2.14 18.88
C ALA A 47 -2.08 0.72 19.00
N LEU A 48 -2.40 0.08 17.87
CA LEU A 48 -2.91 -1.29 17.83
C LEU A 48 -1.85 -2.31 18.29
N ALA A 49 -0.59 -2.15 17.86
CA ALA A 49 0.52 -2.99 18.33
C ALA A 49 0.67 -2.90 19.86
N ARG A 50 0.64 -1.68 20.42
CA ARG A 50 0.70 -1.46 21.87
C ARG A 50 -0.48 -2.10 22.60
N LYS A 51 -1.70 -1.95 22.07
CA LYS A 51 -2.91 -2.57 22.62
C LYS A 51 -2.81 -4.11 22.62
N ALA A 52 -2.13 -4.70 21.64
CA ALA A 52 -1.84 -6.13 21.58
C ALA A 52 -0.67 -6.57 22.50
N GLY A 53 -0.08 -5.65 23.26
CA GLY A 53 1.07 -5.90 24.14
C GLY A 53 2.36 -6.16 23.34
N LEU A 54 2.51 -5.51 22.19
CA LEU A 54 3.72 -5.47 21.38
C LEU A 54 4.27 -4.05 21.37
N GLU A 55 5.58 -3.92 21.21
CA GLU A 55 6.27 -2.66 21.04
C GLU A 55 6.80 -2.53 19.62
N VAL A 56 6.64 -1.34 19.01
CA VAL A 56 7.31 -0.99 17.76
C VAL A 56 8.72 -0.53 18.11
N CYS A 57 9.73 -1.32 17.77
CA CYS A 57 11.13 -1.06 18.11
C CYS A 57 11.90 -0.36 17.00
N ALA A 58 11.44 -0.49 15.75
CA ALA A 58 12.02 0.19 14.60
C ALA A 58 10.99 0.35 13.49
N GLU A 59 11.11 1.42 12.73
CA GLU A 59 10.32 1.72 11.55
C GLU A 59 11.28 2.01 10.40
N HIS A 60 11.10 1.32 9.28
CA HIS A 60 11.82 1.61 8.05
C HIS A 60 10.81 1.95 6.96
N ALA A 61 10.71 3.22 6.60
CA ALA A 61 9.84 3.72 5.55
C ALA A 61 10.62 3.86 4.23
N PHE A 62 10.02 3.39 3.13
CA PHE A 62 10.65 3.36 1.81
C PHE A 62 9.64 3.57 0.67
N GLY A 63 8.63 4.40 0.90
CA GLY A 63 7.62 4.79 -0.09
C GLY A 63 8.15 5.24 -1.45
N PRO A 64 9.26 6.02 -1.55
CA PRO A 64 9.84 6.39 -2.84
C PRO A 64 10.25 5.18 -3.70
N ASP A 65 10.73 4.10 -3.06
CA ASP A 65 11.08 2.86 -3.78
C ASP A 65 9.83 2.17 -4.30
N TYR A 66 8.70 2.30 -3.60
CA TYR A 66 7.42 1.78 -4.06
C TYR A 66 6.82 2.61 -5.21
N ALA A 67 7.03 3.93 -5.21
CA ALA A 67 6.71 4.78 -6.36
C ALA A 67 7.50 4.33 -7.60
N LEU A 68 8.81 4.12 -7.46
CA LEU A 68 9.65 3.58 -8.54
C LEU A 68 9.18 2.20 -9.00
N THR A 69 8.79 1.33 -8.07
CA THR A 69 8.26 0.00 -8.37
C THR A 69 6.99 0.09 -9.23
N LEU A 70 6.05 0.95 -8.85
CA LEU A 70 4.79 1.15 -9.59
C LEU A 70 5.03 1.74 -10.98
N LYS A 71 5.96 2.69 -11.10
CA LYS A 71 6.40 3.22 -12.40
C LYS A 71 6.93 2.12 -13.31
N LEU A 72 7.85 1.29 -12.81
CA LEU A 72 8.44 0.19 -13.58
C LEU A 72 7.40 -0.87 -13.96
N TRP A 73 6.43 -1.15 -13.07
CA TRP A 73 5.32 -2.04 -13.39
C TRP A 73 4.44 -1.47 -14.50
N ARG A 74 4.12 -0.17 -14.44
CA ARG A 74 3.34 0.51 -15.48
C ARG A 74 4.05 0.47 -16.82
N GLU A 75 5.32 0.85 -16.87
CA GLU A 75 6.12 0.82 -18.10
C GLU A 75 6.18 -0.58 -18.71
N ARG A 76 6.43 -1.61 -17.89
CA ARG A 76 6.45 -3.00 -18.35
C ARG A 76 5.09 -3.47 -18.85
N PHE A 77 4.02 -3.19 -18.11
CA PHE A 77 2.64 -3.54 -18.51
C PHE A 77 2.28 -2.93 -19.87
N MET A 78 2.61 -1.65 -20.07
CA MET A 78 2.34 -0.95 -21.34
C MET A 78 3.21 -1.46 -22.49
N SER A 79 4.38 -2.04 -22.21
CA SER A 79 5.26 -2.62 -23.24
C SER A 79 4.78 -3.97 -23.80
N VAL A 80 3.83 -4.63 -23.14
CA VAL A 80 3.35 -5.99 -23.50
C VAL A 80 1.83 -6.04 -23.74
N LEU A 81 1.22 -4.94 -24.19
CA LEU A 81 -0.24 -4.86 -24.33
C LEU A 81 -0.82 -5.87 -25.33
N ASP A 82 -0.07 -6.26 -26.35
CA ASP A 82 -0.55 -7.26 -27.30
C ASP A 82 -0.71 -8.64 -26.64
N ASP A 83 0.23 -9.01 -25.76
CA ASP A 83 0.11 -10.23 -24.94
C ASP A 83 -1.05 -10.12 -23.95
N VAL A 84 -1.23 -8.95 -23.32
CA VAL A 84 -2.36 -8.68 -22.41
C VAL A 84 -3.70 -8.84 -23.13
N ARG A 85 -3.83 -8.32 -24.35
CA ARG A 85 -5.02 -8.50 -25.18
C ARG A 85 -5.21 -9.95 -25.60
N ALA A 86 -4.13 -10.66 -25.94
CA ALA A 86 -4.18 -12.08 -26.30
C ALA A 86 -4.65 -12.97 -25.13
N MET A 87 -4.41 -12.55 -23.88
CA MET A 87 -4.96 -13.19 -22.67
C MET A 87 -6.46 -12.94 -22.45
N GLY A 88 -7.10 -12.11 -23.29
CA GLY A 88 -8.54 -11.81 -23.23
C GLY A 88 -8.92 -10.58 -22.40
N PHE A 89 -7.94 -9.77 -21.98
CA PHE A 89 -8.23 -8.51 -21.30
C PHE A 89 -8.60 -7.41 -22.29
N ASP A 90 -9.74 -6.76 -22.05
CA ASP A 90 -10.26 -5.69 -22.89
C ASP A 90 -9.55 -4.34 -22.62
N ASP A 91 -9.73 -3.38 -23.53
CA ASP A 91 -9.15 -2.04 -23.36
C ASP A 91 -9.68 -1.33 -22.10
N ARG A 92 -10.87 -1.71 -21.60
CA ARG A 92 -11.40 -1.18 -20.34
C ARG A 92 -10.56 -1.65 -19.16
N PHE A 93 -10.21 -2.93 -19.08
CA PHE A 93 -9.29 -3.46 -18.08
C PHE A 93 -7.93 -2.77 -18.19
N ILE A 94 -7.37 -2.67 -19.39
CA ILE A 94 -6.05 -2.06 -19.62
C ILE A 94 -6.02 -0.62 -19.08
N ARG A 95 -7.03 0.20 -19.42
CA ARG A 95 -7.13 1.58 -18.93
C ARG A 95 -7.32 1.65 -17.41
N THR A 96 -8.09 0.73 -16.84
CA THR A 96 -8.30 0.66 -15.38
C THR A 96 -7.00 0.32 -14.66
N TRP A 97 -6.25 -0.63 -15.21
CA TRP A 97 -4.99 -1.10 -14.63
C TRP A 97 -3.87 -0.07 -14.75
N GLU A 98 -3.74 0.57 -15.92
CA GLU A 98 -2.81 1.69 -16.11
C GLU A 98 -3.12 2.84 -15.15
N PHE A 99 -4.40 3.23 -15.04
CA PHE A 99 -4.83 4.28 -14.13
C PHE A 99 -4.52 3.91 -12.66
N TYR A 100 -4.79 2.67 -12.24
CA TYR A 100 -4.43 2.18 -10.91
C TYR A 100 -2.92 2.35 -10.62
N LEU A 101 -2.05 1.89 -11.53
CA LEU A 101 -0.61 1.96 -11.33
C LEU A 101 -0.12 3.41 -11.26
N ALA A 102 -0.59 4.27 -12.17
CA ALA A 102 -0.21 5.69 -12.20
C ALA A 102 -0.75 6.47 -10.98
N TYR A 103 -1.99 6.19 -10.57
CA TYR A 103 -2.61 6.81 -9.41
C TYR A 103 -1.86 6.46 -8.12
N CYS A 104 -1.51 5.19 -7.93
CA CYS A 104 -0.71 4.76 -6.79
C CYS A 104 0.72 5.33 -6.85
N GLU A 105 1.36 5.33 -8.03
CA GLU A 105 2.70 5.92 -8.22
C GLU A 105 2.72 7.37 -7.72
N ALA A 106 1.72 8.16 -8.09
CA ALA A 106 1.57 9.54 -7.63
C ALA A 106 1.34 9.62 -6.11
N ALA A 107 0.48 8.77 -5.54
CA ALA A 107 0.20 8.77 -4.11
C ALA A 107 1.46 8.51 -3.26
N PHE A 108 2.32 7.57 -3.67
CA PHE A 108 3.61 7.33 -3.01
C PHE A 108 4.60 8.46 -3.25
N SER A 109 4.66 9.01 -4.48
CA SER A 109 5.60 10.09 -4.83
C SER A 109 5.31 11.39 -4.05
N HIS A 110 4.04 11.64 -3.71
CA HIS A 110 3.61 12.81 -2.96
C HIS A 110 3.52 12.58 -1.43
N GLY A 111 3.81 11.36 -0.95
CA GLY A 111 3.78 11.03 0.47
C GLY A 111 2.37 10.88 1.06
N ASN A 112 1.34 10.82 0.22
CA ASN A 112 -0.04 10.50 0.66
C ASN A 112 -0.10 9.09 1.26
N THR A 113 0.70 8.18 0.70
CA THR A 113 0.90 6.82 1.17
C THR A 113 2.38 6.50 1.29
N ASP A 114 2.73 5.54 2.15
CA ASP A 114 4.10 5.05 2.32
C ASP A 114 4.10 3.53 2.51
N VAL A 115 5.24 2.87 2.33
CA VAL A 115 5.44 1.47 2.73
C VAL A 115 6.43 1.44 3.86
N VAL A 116 6.00 0.82 4.96
CA VAL A 116 6.78 0.78 6.19
C VAL A 116 6.97 -0.65 6.64
N GLN A 117 8.21 -1.00 6.96
CA GLN A 117 8.54 -2.22 7.69
C GLN A 117 8.71 -1.89 9.18
N PHE A 118 7.76 -2.37 9.98
CA PHE A 118 7.77 -2.28 11.43
C PHE A 118 8.45 -3.50 12.04
N THR A 119 9.44 -3.27 12.91
CA THR A 119 9.95 -4.30 13.81
C THR A 119 9.15 -4.26 15.10
N LEU A 120 8.45 -5.34 15.41
CA LEU A 120 7.72 -5.52 16.66
C LEU A 120 8.49 -6.42 17.62
N GLN A 121 8.36 -6.16 18.92
CA GLN A 121 8.85 -7.05 19.98
C GLN A 121 7.76 -7.33 21.01
N LYS A 122 7.67 -8.58 21.44
CA LYS A 122 6.84 -8.96 22.59
C LYS A 122 7.61 -8.69 23.87
N ARG A 123 7.11 -7.73 24.64
CA ARG A 123 7.51 -7.56 26.03
C ARG A 123 7.12 -8.80 26.84
#